data_AF-A0A0H2TF53-F1
#
_entry.id   AF-A0A0H2TF53-F1
#
_cell.length_a   1.000
_cell.length_b   1.000
_cell.length_c   1.000
_cell.angle_alpha   90.00
_cell.angle_beta   90.00
_cell.angle_gamma   90.00
#
_symmetry.space_group_name_H-M   'P 1'
#
loop_
_entity.id
_entity.type
_entity.pdbx_description
1 polymer ?
#
loop_
_entity_poly.entity_id
_entity_poly.type
_entity_poly.pdbx_seq_one_letter_code
_entity_poly.pdbx_strand_id
1 'polypeptide(L)'
;SQVQKTRWTSRRPSAASTRSSRARSWCLGSWGSPRGVLVSVAVFQYVRTLMGGRRGLRRSERATRAMRVLRNMDRIFADAVAAPSSQDNLLPYKDYGLLICEVHVLRKLVRGLMPADIEKEFLEDLEDVANVKGITAQMRALDRIRWAYSKWLC
;
A
#
# COMPACT_ATOMS: atom_id res chain seq x y z
N SER A 1 -87.30 62.87 20.44
CA SER A 1 -88.27 61.76 20.36
C SER A 1 -87.85 60.84 19.22
N GLN A 2 -87.34 59.63 19.50
CA GLN A 2 -88.08 58.35 19.36
C GLN A 2 -88.63 58.21 17.91
N VAL A 3 -88.31 57.21 17.08
CA VAL A 3 -88.08 55.80 17.40
C VAL A 3 -87.71 55.03 16.11
N GLN A 4 -86.68 54.18 16.21
CA GLN A 4 -86.57 52.83 15.61
C GLN A 4 -86.42 52.73 14.07
N LYS A 5 -85.89 51.69 13.47
CA LYS A 5 -85.74 50.23 13.73
C LYS A 5 -84.80 49.80 12.58
N THR A 6 -83.80 48.94 12.74
CA THR A 6 -83.84 47.49 12.51
C THR A 6 -82.37 47.05 12.53
N ARG A 7 -81.90 46.25 13.48
CA ARG A 7 -81.94 44.77 13.46
C ARG A 7 -81.48 44.18 12.11
N TRP A 8 -80.67 43.12 12.21
CA TRP A 8 -80.34 42.11 11.19
C TRP A 8 -78.93 42.20 10.57
N THR A 9 -78.01 41.51 11.24
CA THR A 9 -77.18 40.45 10.65
C THR A 9 -76.74 40.60 9.19
N SER A 10 -75.46 40.87 8.97
CA SER A 10 -74.74 40.03 7.99
C SER A 10 -73.39 39.63 8.56
N ARG A 11 -73.33 38.37 8.99
CA ARG A 11 -72.08 37.65 9.24
C ARG A 11 -71.52 37.33 7.86
N ARG A 12 -70.44 37.99 7.43
CA ARG A 12 -69.55 37.43 6.40
C ARG A 12 -68.20 37.15 7.06
N PRO A 13 -67.81 35.88 7.24
CA PRO A 13 -66.41 35.58 7.47
C PRO A 13 -65.69 35.68 6.12
N SER A 14 -65.05 36.82 5.84
CA SER A 14 -64.03 36.88 4.80
C SER A 14 -62.76 36.23 5.34
N ALA A 15 -62.68 34.92 5.17
CA ALA A 15 -61.39 34.23 5.15
C ALA A 15 -60.62 34.71 3.93
N ALA A 16 -59.49 35.38 4.13
CA ALA A 16 -58.39 35.34 3.17
C ALA A 16 -57.10 35.84 3.83
N SER A 17 -56.26 34.85 4.15
CA SER A 17 -54.81 34.99 4.22
C SER A 17 -54.28 35.97 5.26
N THR A 18 -54.28 35.53 6.51
CA THR A 18 -53.15 35.83 7.38
C THR A 18 -51.89 35.35 6.66
N ARG A 19 -51.18 36.30 6.05
CA ARG A 19 -49.81 36.15 5.55
C ARG A 19 -48.94 35.93 6.77
N SER A 20 -49.04 34.73 7.35
CA SER A 20 -48.18 34.31 8.42
C SER A 20 -46.79 34.25 7.83
N SER A 21 -45.98 35.24 8.18
CA SER A 21 -44.53 35.19 8.19
C SER A 21 -44.08 34.05 9.12
N ARG A 22 -44.38 32.82 8.72
CA ARG A 22 -43.90 31.56 9.30
C ARG A 22 -42.88 30.90 8.37
N ALA A 23 -42.32 31.68 7.45
CA ALA A 23 -41.33 31.23 6.47
C ALA A 23 -39.87 31.52 6.91
N ARG A 24 -39.62 31.75 8.21
CA ARG A 24 -38.29 32.21 8.64
C ARG A 24 -37.89 31.77 10.04
N SER A 25 -37.71 30.46 10.22
CA SER A 25 -36.83 29.91 11.25
C SER A 25 -36.46 28.45 10.95
N TRP A 26 -35.96 28.20 9.75
CA TRP A 26 -35.11 27.02 9.47
C TRP A 26 -33.68 27.42 9.11
N CYS A 27 -33.26 28.64 9.46
CA CYS A 27 -31.86 29.01 9.53
C CYS A 27 -31.26 28.58 10.89
N LEU A 28 -31.57 27.36 11.33
CA LEU A 28 -30.86 26.71 12.43
C LEU A 28 -29.75 25.87 11.80
N GLY A 29 -28.61 26.52 11.58
CA GLY A 29 -27.31 25.90 11.73
C GLY A 29 -27.05 24.52 11.12
N SER A 30 -27.47 24.24 9.88
CA SER A 30 -26.84 23.16 9.11
C SER A 30 -25.67 23.75 8.30
N TRP A 31 -24.68 24.25 9.02
CA TRP A 31 -23.35 24.41 8.43
C TRP A 31 -22.72 23.01 8.41
N GLY A 32 -22.47 22.50 7.20
CA GLY A 32 -21.44 21.49 6.98
C GLY A 32 -21.90 20.03 6.97
N SER A 33 -22.88 19.65 6.16
CA SER A 33 -22.87 18.28 5.63
C SER A 33 -21.87 18.21 4.46
N PRO A 34 -20.78 17.43 4.54
CA PRO A 34 -19.85 17.19 3.43
C PRO A 34 -20.49 16.35 2.31
N ARG A 35 -21.69 16.68 1.82
CA ARG A 35 -22.28 15.99 0.66
C ARG A 35 -21.48 16.26 -0.62
N GLY A 36 -20.84 17.43 -0.72
CA GLY A 36 -19.90 17.76 -1.81
C GLY A 36 -18.46 17.25 -1.59
N VAL A 37 -17.99 17.24 -0.34
CA VAL A 37 -16.65 16.73 -0.03
C VAL A 37 -16.59 15.22 -0.19
N LEU A 38 -17.66 14.47 0.06
CA LEU A 38 -17.72 13.04 -0.24
C LEU A 38 -17.46 12.75 -1.71
N VAL A 39 -17.98 13.57 -2.64
CA VAL A 39 -17.71 13.40 -4.07
C VAL A 39 -16.25 13.71 -4.39
N SER A 40 -15.70 14.81 -3.85
CA SER A 40 -14.29 15.13 -4.06
C SER A 40 -13.35 14.10 -3.44
N VAL A 41 -13.63 13.61 -2.22
CA VAL A 41 -12.87 12.56 -1.54
C VAL A 41 -13.03 11.23 -2.26
N ALA A 42 -14.20 10.90 -2.79
CA ALA A 42 -14.42 9.70 -3.59
C ALA A 42 -13.62 9.75 -4.90
N VAL A 43 -13.62 10.88 -5.60
CA VAL A 43 -12.80 11.08 -6.80
C VAL A 43 -11.31 11.02 -6.45
N PHE A 44 -10.89 11.68 -5.36
CA PHE A 44 -9.50 11.68 -4.92
C PHE A 44 -9.04 10.28 -4.48
N GLN A 45 -9.88 9.53 -3.77
CA GLN A 45 -9.65 8.13 -3.41
C GLN A 45 -9.60 7.25 -4.66
N TYR A 46 -10.49 7.42 -5.62
CA TYR A 46 -10.52 6.66 -6.87
C TYR A 46 -9.24 6.89 -7.69
N VAL A 47 -8.79 8.14 -7.82
CA VAL A 47 -7.51 8.50 -8.47
C VAL A 47 -6.32 7.93 -7.69
N ARG A 48 -6.35 7.98 -6.35
CA ARG A 48 -5.31 7.36 -5.50
C ARG A 48 -5.24 5.85 -5.69
N THR A 49 -6.39 5.17 -5.74
CA THR A 49 -6.47 3.72 -5.93
C THR A 49 -5.98 3.32 -7.32
N LEU A 50 -6.33 4.08 -8.37
CA LEU A 50 -5.81 3.87 -9.72
C LEU A 50 -4.30 4.12 -9.83
N MET A 51 -3.76 5.15 -9.18
CA MET A 51 -2.31 5.39 -9.11
C MET A 51 -1.57 4.35 -8.25
N GLY A 52 -2.23 3.82 -7.22
CA GLY A 52 -1.71 2.76 -6.35
C GLY A 52 -1.45 1.46 -7.10
N GLY A 53 -2.37 1.06 -8.00
CA GLY A 53 -2.22 -0.14 -8.83
C GLY A 53 -0.96 -0.14 -9.72
N ARG A 54 -0.62 1.01 -10.32
CA ARG A 54 0.60 1.16 -11.14
C ARG A 54 1.89 1.11 -10.31
N ARG A 55 1.86 1.60 -9.06
CA ARG A 55 3.01 1.48 -8.13
C ARG A 55 3.17 0.03 -7.63
N GLY A 56 2.07 -0.68 -7.44
CA GLY A 56 2.07 -2.11 -7.10
C GLY A 56 2.65 -2.99 -8.20
N LEU A 57 2.28 -2.77 -9.47
CA LEU A 57 2.80 -3.52 -10.62
C LEU A 57 4.33 -3.38 -10.76
N ARG A 58 4.86 -2.17 -10.70
CA ARG A 58 6.32 -1.93 -10.79
C ARG A 58 7.08 -2.53 -9.60
N ARG A 59 6.44 -2.60 -8.42
CA ARG A 59 7.01 -3.25 -7.23
C ARG A 59 7.04 -4.77 -7.40
N SER A 60 5.95 -5.35 -7.90
CA SER A 60 5.85 -6.79 -8.20
C SER A 60 6.85 -7.25 -9.26
N GLU A 61 7.10 -6.47 -10.32
CA GLU A 61 8.12 -6.81 -11.32
C GLU A 61 9.53 -6.81 -10.72
N ARG A 62 9.85 -5.82 -9.88
CA ARG A 62 11.16 -5.75 -9.19
C ARG A 62 11.31 -6.88 -8.16
N ALA A 63 10.24 -7.20 -7.43
CA ALA A 63 10.18 -8.29 -6.47
C ALA A 63 10.41 -9.64 -7.17
N THR A 64 9.71 -9.88 -8.29
CA THR A 64 9.88 -11.07 -9.13
C THR A 64 11.31 -11.18 -9.65
N ARG A 65 11.92 -10.06 -10.07
CA ARG A 65 13.31 -10.04 -10.54
C ARG A 65 14.31 -10.34 -9.43
N ALA A 66 14.09 -9.79 -8.23
CA ALA A 66 14.90 -10.10 -7.04
C ALA A 66 14.79 -11.59 -6.68
N MET A 67 13.59 -12.17 -6.73
CA MET A 67 13.36 -13.59 -6.48
C MET A 67 14.09 -14.50 -7.50
N ARG A 68 14.15 -14.08 -8.77
CA ARG A 68 14.93 -14.82 -9.79
C ARG A 68 16.42 -14.82 -9.49
N VAL A 69 16.97 -13.68 -9.06
CA VAL A 69 18.38 -13.56 -8.67
C VAL A 69 18.68 -14.45 -7.46
N LEU A 70 17.82 -14.40 -6.43
CA LEU A 70 17.96 -15.24 -5.23
C LEU A 70 17.94 -16.75 -5.59
N ARG A 71 17.07 -17.14 -6.52
CA ARG A 71 17.03 -18.52 -7.01
C ARG A 71 18.23 -18.88 -7.90
N ASN A 72 18.83 -17.91 -8.57
CA ASN A 72 20.06 -18.12 -9.33
C ASN A 72 21.22 -18.39 -8.36
N MET A 73 21.32 -17.63 -7.27
CA MET A 73 22.28 -17.89 -6.19
C MET A 73 22.11 -19.28 -5.59
N ASP A 74 20.87 -19.67 -5.26
CA ASP A 74 20.55 -21.00 -4.74
C ASP A 74 21.00 -22.12 -5.69
N ARG A 75 20.84 -21.93 -7.01
CA ARG A 75 21.37 -22.86 -8.01
C ARG A 75 22.89 -22.90 -8.06
N ILE A 76 23.57 -21.75 -7.98
CA ILE A 76 25.04 -21.69 -7.93
C ILE A 76 25.54 -22.48 -6.72
N PHE A 77 24.88 -22.31 -5.56
CA PHE A 77 25.22 -23.08 -4.36
C PHE A 77 24.93 -24.57 -4.53
N ALA A 78 23.77 -24.95 -5.06
CA ALA A 78 23.41 -26.35 -5.31
C ALA A 78 24.38 -27.03 -6.30
N ASP A 79 24.74 -26.34 -7.38
CA ASP A 79 25.72 -26.81 -8.37
C ASP A 79 27.13 -26.93 -7.74
N ALA A 80 27.51 -25.99 -6.88
CA ALA A 80 28.78 -26.04 -6.15
C ALA A 80 28.84 -27.20 -5.13
N VAL A 81 27.71 -27.58 -4.51
CA VAL A 81 27.63 -28.80 -3.67
C VAL A 81 27.68 -30.07 -4.52
N ALA A 82 27.03 -30.06 -5.69
CA ALA A 82 26.99 -31.22 -6.59
C ALA A 82 28.31 -31.46 -7.34
N ALA A 83 29.15 -30.44 -7.48
CA ALA A 83 30.44 -30.54 -8.14
C ALA A 83 31.42 -31.40 -7.31
N PRO A 84 32.02 -32.46 -7.89
CA PRO A 84 32.94 -33.36 -7.19
C PRO A 84 34.28 -32.70 -6.78
N SER A 85 34.53 -31.45 -7.21
CA SER A 85 35.70 -30.65 -6.85
C SER A 85 35.62 -30.00 -5.47
N SER A 86 34.47 -30.04 -4.80
CA SER A 86 34.23 -29.42 -3.48
C SER A 86 34.66 -30.34 -2.33
N GLN A 87 35.90 -30.85 -2.35
CA GLN A 87 36.41 -31.68 -1.25
C GLN A 87 36.60 -30.91 0.07
N ASP A 88 36.67 -29.57 0.02
CA ASP A 88 36.92 -28.71 1.19
C ASP A 88 35.71 -27.89 1.66
N ASN A 89 34.49 -28.16 1.17
CA ASN A 89 33.29 -27.33 1.44
C ASN A 89 33.47 -25.83 1.10
N LEU A 90 34.51 -25.47 0.33
CA LEU A 90 34.79 -24.13 -0.16
C LEU A 90 34.24 -23.99 -1.58
N LEU A 91 33.54 -22.88 -1.86
CA LEU A 91 33.21 -22.53 -3.24
C LEU A 91 34.50 -22.35 -4.05
N PRO A 92 34.58 -22.91 -5.27
CA PRO A 92 35.60 -22.55 -6.23
C PRO A 92 35.63 -21.02 -6.40
N TYR A 93 36.83 -20.43 -6.47
CA TYR A 93 37.01 -18.97 -6.57
C TYR A 93 36.22 -18.32 -7.73
N LYS A 94 36.02 -19.08 -8.81
CA LYS A 94 35.21 -18.68 -9.97
C LYS A 94 33.72 -18.49 -9.61
N ASP A 95 33.16 -19.35 -8.77
CA ASP A 95 31.76 -19.29 -8.36
C ASP A 95 31.54 -18.22 -7.29
N TYR A 96 32.56 -17.95 -6.47
CA TYR A 96 32.57 -16.85 -5.50
C TYR A 96 32.48 -15.48 -6.19
N GLY A 97 33.19 -15.29 -7.31
CA GLY A 97 33.07 -14.06 -8.11
C GLY A 97 31.68 -13.86 -8.71
N LEU A 98 31.03 -14.95 -9.15
CA LEU A 98 29.66 -14.90 -9.65
C LEU A 98 28.67 -14.54 -8.53
N LEU A 99 28.88 -15.08 -7.33
CA LEU A 99 28.06 -14.81 -6.15
C LEU A 99 28.07 -13.33 -5.78
N ILE A 100 29.25 -12.72 -5.68
CA ILE A 100 29.40 -11.29 -5.36
C ILE A 100 28.67 -10.43 -6.39
N CYS A 101 28.79 -10.76 -7.68
CA CYS A 101 28.08 -10.06 -8.75
C CYS A 101 26.56 -10.11 -8.55
N GLU A 102 26.02 -11.29 -8.25
CA GLU A 102 24.57 -11.46 -8.02
C GLU A 102 24.11 -10.74 -6.75
N VAL A 103 24.91 -10.74 -5.68
CA VAL A 103 24.62 -10.00 -4.43
C VAL A 103 24.53 -8.51 -4.73
N HIS A 104 25.43 -7.99 -5.55
CA HIS A 104 25.41 -6.58 -5.94
C HIS A 104 24.18 -6.22 -6.79
N VAL A 105 23.75 -7.12 -7.69
CA VAL A 105 22.52 -6.95 -8.46
C VAL A 105 21.30 -6.97 -7.54
N LEU A 106 21.24 -7.91 -6.59
CA LEU A 106 20.16 -8.02 -5.62
C LEU A 106 20.04 -6.76 -4.76
N ARG A 107 21.17 -6.23 -4.27
CA ARG A 107 21.25 -4.96 -3.53
C ARG A 107 20.66 -3.79 -4.31
N LYS A 108 20.91 -3.74 -5.64
CA LYS A 108 20.33 -2.70 -6.51
C LYS A 108 18.82 -2.87 -6.72
N LEU A 109 18.33 -4.11 -6.75
CA LEU A 109 16.91 -4.42 -6.95
C LEU A 109 16.07 -4.16 -5.71
N VAL A 110 16.64 -4.39 -4.54
CA VAL A 110 15.96 -4.23 -3.24
C VAL A 110 15.83 -2.76 -2.84
N ARG A 111 16.70 -1.87 -3.35
CA ARG A 111 16.60 -0.41 -3.15
C ARG A 111 15.22 0.13 -3.53
N GLY A 112 14.47 0.58 -2.53
CA GLY A 112 13.10 1.10 -2.72
C GLY A 112 12.04 0.02 -3.01
N LEU A 113 12.38 -1.26 -2.85
CA LEU A 113 11.44 -2.39 -2.83
C LEU A 113 10.82 -2.58 -1.45
N MET A 114 11.48 -2.11 -0.38
CA MET A 114 11.03 -2.26 1.01
C MET A 114 11.28 -0.96 1.81
N PRO A 115 10.66 -0.80 2.99
CA PRO A 115 10.96 0.32 3.89
C PRO A 115 12.44 0.35 4.26
N ALA A 116 13.00 1.53 4.53
CA ALA A 116 14.45 1.70 4.72
C ALA A 116 15.03 0.88 5.88
N ASP A 117 14.26 0.64 6.95
CA ASP A 117 14.70 -0.16 8.09
C ASP A 117 14.86 -1.64 7.70
N ILE A 118 13.85 -2.21 7.03
CA ILE A 118 13.84 -3.60 6.54
C ILE A 118 14.86 -3.78 5.41
N GLU A 119 15.06 -2.74 4.59
CA GLU A 119 16.10 -2.74 3.54
C GLU A 119 17.49 -2.91 4.14
N LYS A 120 17.80 -2.23 5.24
CA LYS A 120 19.11 -2.35 5.91
C LYS A 120 19.30 -3.73 6.49
N GLU A 121 18.32 -4.23 7.23
CA GLU A 121 18.36 -5.58 7.84
C GLU A 121 18.56 -6.67 6.78
N PHE A 122 17.83 -6.58 5.66
CA PHE A 122 18.01 -7.49 4.53
C PHE A 122 19.42 -7.46 3.93
N LEU A 123 20.02 -6.26 3.84
CA LEU A 123 21.36 -6.10 3.27
C LEU A 123 22.43 -6.62 4.22
N GLU A 124 22.24 -6.45 5.53
CA GLU A 124 23.11 -7.02 6.56
C GLU A 124 23.04 -8.55 6.52
N ASP A 125 21.84 -9.14 6.50
CA ASP A 125 21.65 -10.59 6.38
C ASP A 125 22.28 -11.15 5.09
N LEU A 126 22.16 -10.42 3.97
CA LEU A 126 22.74 -10.83 2.69
C LEU A 126 24.28 -10.76 2.69
N GLU A 127 24.86 -9.77 3.36
CA GLU A 127 26.31 -9.63 3.51
C GLU A 127 26.88 -10.73 4.41
N ASP A 128 26.16 -11.10 5.48
CA ASP A 128 26.50 -12.23 6.34
C ASP A 128 26.53 -13.54 5.55
N VAL A 129 25.55 -13.80 4.67
CA VAL A 129 25.56 -14.97 3.76
C VAL A 129 26.82 -15.01 2.90
N ALA A 130 27.26 -13.88 2.37
CA ALA A 130 28.46 -13.81 1.53
C ALA A 130 29.76 -14.04 2.34
N ASN A 131 29.75 -13.74 3.64
CA ASN A 131 30.88 -13.86 4.54
C ASN A 131 30.98 -15.24 5.22
N VAL A 132 29.87 -15.97 5.36
CA VAL A 132 29.88 -17.32 5.96
C VAL A 132 30.72 -18.28 5.12
N LYS A 133 31.69 -18.93 5.76
CA LYS A 133 32.49 -20.01 5.16
C LYS A 133 31.72 -21.33 5.26
N GLY A 134 31.34 -21.88 4.10
CA GLY A 134 30.74 -23.20 4.00
C GLY A 134 29.42 -23.17 3.22
N ILE A 135 29.39 -23.92 2.10
CA ILE A 135 28.28 -23.90 1.15
C ILE A 135 26.93 -24.26 1.82
N THR A 136 26.93 -25.27 2.70
CA THR A 136 25.71 -25.73 3.39
C THR A 136 25.16 -24.71 4.39
N ALA A 137 26.02 -23.95 5.04
CA ALA A 137 25.63 -22.87 5.94
C ALA A 137 25.09 -21.67 5.15
N GLN A 138 25.72 -21.34 4.02
CA GLN A 138 25.26 -20.29 3.10
C GLN A 138 23.88 -20.60 2.52
N MET A 139 23.62 -21.83 2.09
CA MET A 139 22.30 -22.26 1.60
C MET A 139 21.22 -22.12 2.68
N ARG A 140 21.50 -22.55 3.91
CA ARG A 140 20.54 -22.40 5.02
C ARG A 140 20.27 -20.94 5.37
N ALA A 141 21.29 -20.08 5.34
CA ALA A 141 21.14 -18.66 5.61
C ALA A 141 20.32 -17.98 4.49
N LEU A 142 20.55 -18.33 3.22
CA LEU A 142 19.75 -17.87 2.10
C LEU A 142 18.27 -18.26 2.22
N ASP A 143 17.99 -19.50 2.61
CA ASP A 143 16.61 -19.98 2.75
C ASP A 143 15.88 -19.23 3.89
N ARG A 144 16.59 -18.89 4.97
CA ARG A 144 16.06 -18.03 6.04
C ARG A 144 15.70 -16.64 5.53
N ILE A 145 16.59 -16.00 4.77
CA ILE A 145 16.31 -14.69 4.16
C ILE A 145 15.09 -14.80 3.23
N ARG A 146 15.06 -15.81 2.38
CA ARG A 146 13.93 -16.05 1.48
C ARG A 146 12.61 -16.17 2.23
N TRP A 147 12.60 -16.87 3.36
CA TRP A 147 11.40 -17.05 4.18
C TRP A 147 11.01 -15.77 4.94
N ALA A 148 11.97 -15.12 5.62
CA ALA A 148 11.75 -13.92 6.42
C ALA A 148 11.25 -12.73 5.57
N TYR A 149 11.81 -12.55 4.37
CA TYR A 149 11.49 -11.42 3.49
C TYR A 149 10.50 -11.78 2.37
N SER A 150 9.90 -12.98 2.42
CA SER A 150 8.90 -13.44 1.43
C SER A 150 7.74 -12.46 1.24
N LYS A 151 7.30 -11.79 2.31
CA LYS A 151 6.24 -10.78 2.29
C LYS A 151 6.53 -9.57 1.39
N TRP A 152 7.80 -9.26 1.15
CA TRP A 152 8.22 -8.10 0.35
C TRP A 152 8.71 -8.50 -1.05
N LEU A 153 9.05 -9.78 -1.24
CA LEU A 153 9.57 -10.35 -2.48
C LEU A 153 8.48 -11.05 -3.32
N CYS A 154 7.29 -11.30 -2.76
CA CYS A 154 6.07 -11.78 -3.42
C CYS A 154 4.97 -10.71 -3.38
#